data_AF-L1N513-F1
#
_entry.id   AF-L1N513-F1
#
_cell.length_a   1.000
_cell.length_b   1.000
_cell.length_c   1.000
_cell.angle_alpha   90.00
_cell.angle_beta   90.00
_cell.angle_gamma   90.00
#
_symmetry.space_group_name_H-M   'P 1'
#
loop_
_entity.id
_entity.type
_entity.pdbx_description
1 polymer ?
#
loop_
_entity_poly.entity_id
_entity_poly.type
_entity_poly.pdbx_seq_one_letter_code
_entity_poly.pdbx_strand_id
1 'polypeptide(L)'
;MKRILFILILLCEWGISLSAQEVYQEIMRLSKKVAEDKSKDLETRKVATFKVDELKYMAMKTRELMSDSTVRVLDVQAYAMYDFVNLFLRRLGEAKKKSAKEAVIARFRAASINNSRFNDMDHDLVLSYYDNSNYLTRFSLDTDWVKALAEIRSQR
;
A
#
# COMPACT_ATOMS: atom_id res chain seq x y z
N MET A 1 19.00 -28.66 -0.28
CA MET A 1 18.47 -28.34 -1.62
C MET A 1 16.97 -28.59 -1.65
N LYS A 2 16.22 -27.69 -2.31
CA LYS A 2 14.75 -27.76 -2.59
C LYS A 2 13.91 -27.54 -1.32
N ARG A 3 13.12 -26.48 -1.14
CA ARG A 3 12.24 -25.76 -2.07
C ARG A 3 12.06 -24.32 -1.55
N ILE A 4 12.69 -23.33 -2.18
CA ILE A 4 12.27 -21.94 -2.01
C ILE A 4 11.05 -21.80 -2.90
N LEU A 5 9.89 -21.81 -2.27
CA LEU A 5 8.59 -21.68 -2.93
C LEU A 5 8.56 -20.32 -3.62
N PHE A 6 8.52 -20.35 -4.95
CA PHE A 6 8.29 -19.19 -5.80
C PHE A 6 6.99 -18.51 -5.35
N ILE A 7 7.11 -17.31 -4.78
CA ILE A 7 5.98 -16.39 -4.64
C ILE A 7 5.56 -16.07 -6.07
N LEU A 8 4.45 -16.66 -6.50
CA LEU A 8 3.78 -16.31 -7.73
C LEU A 8 3.31 -14.86 -7.59
N ILE A 9 4.14 -13.95 -8.07
CA ILE A 9 3.75 -12.60 -8.39
C ILE A 9 2.72 -12.74 -9.52
N LEU A 10 1.44 -12.63 -9.18
CA LEU A 10 0.40 -12.45 -10.19
C LEU A 10 0.51 -11.00 -10.70
N LEU A 11 1.53 -10.75 -11.51
CA LEU A 11 1.64 -9.58 -12.38
C LEU A 11 0.54 -9.71 -13.44
N CYS A 12 -0.68 -9.30 -13.11
CA CYS A 12 -1.59 -8.84 -14.15
C CYS A 12 -1.11 -7.45 -14.57
N GLU A 13 -0.10 -7.41 -15.43
CA GLU A 13 0.17 -6.26 -16.30
C GLU A 13 -0.90 -6.23 -17.39
N TRP A 14 -2.15 -5.98 -17.01
CA TRP A 14 -3.16 -5.52 -17.95
C TRP A 14 -3.25 -4.03 -17.77
N GLY A 15 -2.88 -3.29 -18.82
CA GLY A 15 -3.09 -1.86 -18.90
C GLY A 15 -4.57 -1.59 -18.68
N ILE A 16 -4.90 -1.10 -17.48
CA ILE A 16 -6.26 -0.71 -17.13
C ILE A 16 -6.54 0.60 -17.86
N SER A 17 -7.26 0.51 -18.99
CA SER A 17 -8.01 1.64 -19.53
C SER A 17 -9.39 1.62 -18.87
N LEU A 18 -9.48 2.08 -17.62
CA LEU A 18 -10.76 2.22 -16.92
C LEU A 18 -10.99 3.70 -16.59
N SER A 19 -12.25 4.11 -16.60
CA SER A 19 -12.67 5.46 -16.23
C SER A 19 -12.25 5.76 -14.78
N ALA A 20 -11.93 7.01 -14.47
CA ALA A 20 -11.39 7.45 -13.17
C ALA A 20 -12.35 7.33 -11.95
N GLN A 21 -13.39 6.51 -12.06
CA GLN A 21 -14.27 6.06 -10.98
C GLN A 21 -14.03 4.57 -10.60
N GLU A 22 -13.26 3.82 -11.38
CA GLU A 22 -13.17 2.35 -11.29
C GLU A 22 -11.90 1.86 -10.59
N VAL A 23 -10.83 2.66 -10.52
CA VAL A 23 -9.54 2.17 -10.02
C VAL A 23 -9.59 1.93 -8.52
N TYR A 24 -10.09 2.90 -7.74
CA TYR A 24 -10.29 2.73 -6.30
C TYR A 24 -11.17 1.50 -6.00
N GLN A 25 -12.30 1.37 -6.69
CA GLN A 25 -13.26 0.28 -6.44
C GLN A 25 -12.68 -1.08 -6.81
N GLU A 26 -11.94 -1.16 -7.91
CA GLU A 26 -11.33 -2.41 -8.34
C GLU A 26 -10.21 -2.86 -7.40
N ILE A 27 -9.33 -1.94 -6.98
CA ILE A 27 -8.27 -2.25 -6.00
C ILE A 27 -8.91 -2.68 -4.67
N MET A 28 -9.98 -1.99 -4.24
CA MET A 28 -10.74 -2.37 -3.04
C MET A 28 -11.32 -3.78 -3.18
N ARG A 29 -12.00 -4.08 -4.29
CA ARG A 29 -12.64 -5.37 -4.55
C ARG A 29 -11.63 -6.51 -4.57
N LEU A 30 -10.51 -6.33 -5.29
CA LEU A 30 -9.44 -7.32 -5.38
C LEU A 30 -8.76 -7.53 -4.03
N SER A 31 -8.47 -6.45 -3.29
CA SER A 31 -7.81 -6.53 -1.98
C SER A 31 -8.70 -7.24 -0.96
N LYS A 32 -10.01 -6.93 -0.90
CA LYS A 32 -10.97 -7.64 -0.05
C LYS A 32 -11.00 -9.15 -0.35
N LYS A 33 -11.12 -9.49 -1.64
CA LYS A 33 -11.12 -10.90 -2.08
C LYS A 33 -9.89 -11.64 -1.58
N VAL A 34 -8.69 -11.03 -1.64
CA VAL A 34 -7.45 -11.65 -1.17
C VAL A 34 -7.39 -11.72 0.36
N ALA A 35 -7.80 -10.67 1.08
CA ALA A 35 -7.77 -10.65 2.54
C ALA A 35 -8.64 -11.77 3.16
N GLU A 36 -9.79 -12.04 2.54
CA GLU A 36 -10.79 -13.01 2.98
C GLU A 36 -10.50 -14.45 2.50
N ASP A 37 -9.63 -14.63 1.50
CA ASP A 37 -9.30 -15.93 0.91
C ASP A 37 -8.38 -16.75 1.83
N LYS A 38 -8.99 -17.68 2.58
CA LYS A 38 -8.28 -18.59 3.50
C LYS A 38 -7.33 -19.57 2.81
N SER A 39 -7.36 -19.69 1.48
CA SER A 39 -6.38 -20.48 0.73
C SER A 39 -5.03 -19.76 0.55
N LYS A 40 -5.00 -18.44 0.76
CA LYS A 40 -3.77 -17.64 0.71
C LYS A 40 -3.02 -17.68 2.03
N ASP A 41 -1.70 -17.52 1.97
CA ASP A 41 -0.87 -17.44 3.17
C ASP A 41 -1.18 -16.18 3.99
N LEU A 42 -0.87 -16.25 5.29
CA LEU A 42 -1.23 -15.21 6.26
C LEU A 42 -0.62 -13.84 5.90
N GLU A 43 0.62 -13.79 5.42
CA GLU A 43 1.29 -12.53 5.10
C GLU A 43 0.67 -11.87 3.85
N THR A 44 0.37 -12.65 2.82
CA THR A 44 -0.39 -12.17 1.65
C THR A 44 -1.74 -11.58 2.07
N ARG A 45 -2.45 -12.26 2.98
CA ARG A 45 -3.74 -11.77 3.49
C ARG A 45 -3.59 -10.49 4.28
N LYS A 46 -2.58 -10.38 5.16
CA LYS A 46 -2.30 -9.14 5.93
C LYS A 46 -1.97 -7.94 5.05
N VAL A 47 -1.16 -8.14 4.00
CA VAL A 47 -0.86 -7.09 3.01
C VAL A 47 -2.16 -6.62 2.34
N ALA A 48 -3.04 -7.54 1.97
CA ALA A 48 -4.32 -7.21 1.38
C ALA A 48 -5.25 -6.49 2.37
N THR A 49 -5.27 -6.90 3.64
CA THR A 49 -5.99 -6.20 4.72
C THR A 49 -5.51 -4.76 4.85
N PHE A 50 -4.20 -4.53 4.88
CA PHE A 50 -3.65 -3.16 4.90
C PHE A 50 -4.17 -2.32 3.73
N LYS A 51 -4.14 -2.85 2.50
CA LYS A 51 -4.68 -2.14 1.32
C LYS A 51 -6.16 -1.79 1.47
N VAL A 52 -6.96 -2.69 2.04
CA VAL A 52 -8.40 -2.43 2.29
C VAL A 52 -8.59 -1.32 3.31
N ASP A 53 -7.88 -1.37 4.43
CA ASP A 53 -8.03 -0.40 5.51
C ASP A 53 -7.52 0.98 5.09
N GLU A 54 -6.41 1.03 4.36
CA GLU A 54 -5.89 2.26 3.77
C GLU A 54 -6.90 2.92 2.82
N LEU A 55 -7.49 2.15 1.90
CA LEU A 55 -8.49 2.69 0.98
C LEU A 55 -9.72 3.22 1.73
N LYS A 56 -10.17 2.55 2.79
CA LYS A 56 -11.27 3.03 3.64
C LYS A 56 -10.89 4.33 4.33
N TYR A 57 -9.71 4.39 4.94
CA TYR A 57 -9.20 5.59 5.62
C TYR A 57 -9.16 6.78 4.66
N MET A 58 -8.51 6.62 3.51
CA MET A 58 -8.38 7.67 2.49
C MET A 58 -9.74 8.17 2.00
N ALA A 59 -10.69 7.27 1.74
CA ALA A 59 -12.05 7.64 1.31
C ALA A 59 -12.81 8.40 2.40
N MET A 60 -12.67 7.98 3.66
CA MET A 60 -13.25 8.66 4.82
C MET A 60 -12.70 10.08 4.95
N LYS A 61 -11.39 10.24 5.06
CA LYS A 61 -10.74 11.56 5.23
C LYS A 61 -10.98 12.50 4.06
N THR A 62 -10.99 11.97 2.83
CA THR A 62 -11.30 12.78 1.64
C THR A 62 -12.72 13.34 1.71
N ARG A 63 -13.70 12.55 2.15
CA ARG A 63 -15.09 13.04 2.32
C ARG A 63 -15.21 14.07 3.44
N GLU A 64 -14.49 13.87 4.54
CA GLU A 64 -14.51 14.77 5.70
C GLU A 64 -13.87 16.13 5.40
N LEU A 65 -12.70 16.12 4.77
CA LEU A 65 -11.83 17.30 4.67
C LEU A 65 -11.83 17.93 3.28
N MET A 66 -12.31 17.21 2.27
CA MET A 66 -12.29 17.62 0.86
C MET A 66 -13.61 17.24 0.19
N SER A 67 -14.74 17.72 0.69
CA SER A 67 -16.08 17.36 0.19
C SER A 67 -16.27 17.63 -1.31
N ASP A 68 -15.56 18.63 -1.85
CA ASP A 68 -15.59 19.00 -3.28
C ASP A 68 -14.55 18.24 -4.12
N SER A 69 -13.81 17.31 -3.51
CA SER A 69 -12.79 16.53 -4.20
C SER A 69 -13.43 15.60 -5.23
N THR A 70 -12.88 15.64 -6.45
CA THR A 70 -13.30 14.73 -7.52
C THR A 70 -12.94 13.28 -7.19
N VAL A 71 -13.74 12.31 -7.67
CA VAL A 71 -13.42 10.88 -7.53
C VAL A 71 -12.05 10.53 -8.13
N ARG A 72 -11.63 11.26 -9.17
CA ARG A 72 -10.30 11.14 -9.77
C ARG A 72 -9.16 11.27 -8.75
N VAL A 73 -9.31 12.08 -7.71
CA VAL A 73 -8.30 12.22 -6.66
C VAL A 73 -8.13 10.93 -5.86
N LEU A 74 -9.24 10.26 -5.52
CA LEU A 74 -9.20 8.97 -4.83
C LEU A 74 -8.60 7.89 -5.72
N ASP A 75 -8.97 7.84 -7.00
CA ASP A 75 -8.43 6.87 -7.94
C ASP A 75 -6.91 7.01 -8.12
N VAL A 76 -6.41 8.25 -8.23
CA VAL A 76 -4.97 8.52 -8.34
C VAL A 76 -4.22 8.08 -7.09
N GLN A 77 -4.74 8.38 -5.90
CA GLN A 77 -4.10 8.00 -4.65
C GLN A 77 -4.17 6.49 -4.41
N ALA A 78 -5.30 5.85 -4.72
CA ALA A 78 -5.46 4.40 -4.64
C ALA A 78 -4.48 3.65 -5.56
N TYR A 79 -4.32 4.13 -6.80
CA TYR A 79 -3.36 3.57 -7.74
C TYR A 79 -1.92 3.74 -7.25
N ALA A 80 -1.56 4.94 -6.78
CA ALA A 80 -0.23 5.21 -6.24
C ALA A 80 0.07 4.34 -5.01
N MET A 81 -0.89 4.12 -4.12
CA MET A 81 -0.78 3.21 -2.98
C MET A 81 -0.52 1.77 -3.44
N TYR A 82 -1.32 1.30 -4.41
CA TYR A 82 -1.16 -0.04 -4.98
C TYR A 82 0.24 -0.24 -5.57
N ASP A 83 0.71 0.72 -6.36
CA ASP A 83 2.06 0.74 -6.94
C ASP A 83 3.15 0.76 -5.87
N PHE A 84 3.00 1.60 -4.84
CA PHE A 84 3.94 1.72 -3.73
C PHE A 84 4.10 0.39 -3.00
N VAL A 85 2.99 -0.24 -2.61
CA VAL A 85 3.02 -1.52 -1.88
C VAL A 85 3.59 -2.64 -2.75
N ASN A 86 3.24 -2.69 -4.04
CA ASN A 86 3.77 -3.73 -4.92
C ASN A 86 5.27 -3.52 -5.20
N LEU A 87 5.71 -2.27 -5.35
CA LEU A 87 7.12 -1.94 -5.50
C LEU A 87 7.92 -2.33 -4.24
N PHE A 88 7.35 -2.10 -3.05
CA PHE A 88 7.92 -2.53 -1.79
C PHE A 88 8.14 -4.05 -1.76
N LEU A 89 7.09 -4.83 -2.04
CA LEU A 89 7.15 -6.29 -2.02
C LEU A 89 8.16 -6.82 -3.04
N ARG A 90 8.20 -6.22 -4.24
CA ARG A 90 9.18 -6.57 -5.28
C ARG A 90 10.61 -6.33 -4.78
N ARG A 91 10.92 -5.11 -4.31
CA ARG A 91 12.27 -4.76 -3.81
C ARG A 91 12.68 -5.61 -2.62
N LEU A 92 11.72 -5.95 -1.74
CA LEU A 92 11.97 -6.83 -0.60
C LEU A 92 12.29 -8.27 -1.04
N GLY A 93 11.62 -8.77 -2.09
CA GLY A 93 11.89 -10.07 -2.70
C GLY A 93 13.23 -10.12 -3.43
N GLU A 94 13.62 -9.02 -4.09
CA GLU A 94 14.90 -8.87 -4.79
C GLU A 94 16.10 -8.76 -3.82
N ALA A 95 15.89 -8.20 -2.63
CA ALA A 95 16.92 -8.04 -1.61
C ALA A 95 17.36 -9.39 -1.01
N LYS A 96 18.59 -9.81 -1.31
CA LYS A 96 19.13 -11.12 -0.87
C LYS A 96 19.64 -11.14 0.57
N LYS A 97 20.27 -10.06 1.02
CA LYS A 97 20.89 -9.95 2.37
C LYS A 97 19.91 -9.36 3.37
N LYS A 98 20.01 -9.77 4.64
CA LYS A 98 19.19 -9.23 5.74
C LYS A 98 19.27 -7.71 5.82
N SER A 99 20.48 -7.15 5.78
CA SER A 99 20.70 -5.69 5.80
C SER A 99 20.05 -4.96 4.61
N ALA A 100 20.04 -5.58 3.42
CA ALA A 100 19.38 -5.00 2.25
C ALA A 100 17.85 -5.00 2.42
N LYS A 101 17.28 -6.07 3.00
CA LYS A 101 15.84 -6.12 3.33
C LYS A 101 15.46 -5.07 4.37
N GLU A 102 16.28 -4.90 5.41
CA GLU A 102 16.09 -3.87 6.43
C GLU A 102 16.15 -2.46 5.84
N ALA A 103 17.09 -2.21 4.92
CA ALA A 103 17.17 -0.94 4.21
C ALA A 103 15.92 -0.66 3.35
N VAL A 104 15.41 -1.68 2.64
CA VAL A 104 14.15 -1.55 1.88
C VAL A 104 12.99 -1.22 2.83
N ILE A 105 12.85 -1.95 3.94
CA ILE A 105 11.78 -1.70 4.92
C ILE A 105 11.88 -0.29 5.49
N ALA A 106 13.06 0.11 5.98
CA ALA A 106 13.27 1.43 6.59
C ALA A 106 12.93 2.56 5.61
N ARG A 107 13.35 2.42 4.35
CA ARG A 107 13.13 3.43 3.32
C ARG A 107 11.65 3.62 2.98
N PHE A 108 10.91 2.54 2.76
CA PHE A 108 9.48 2.64 2.46
C PHE A 108 8.68 3.12 3.67
N ARG A 109 9.06 2.66 4.86
CA ARG A 109 8.47 3.13 6.11
C ARG A 109 8.65 4.64 6.29
N ALA A 110 9.88 5.15 6.08
CA ALA A 110 10.18 6.58 6.13
C ALA A 110 9.39 7.38 5.09
N ALA A 111 9.33 6.91 3.84
CA ALA A 111 8.56 7.60 2.79
C ALA A 111 7.07 7.69 3.13
N SER A 112 6.48 6.67 3.77
CA SER A 112 5.07 6.73 4.19
C SER A 112 4.83 7.79 5.27
N ILE A 113 5.66 7.85 6.32
CA ILE A 113 5.43 8.76 7.46
C ILE A 113 5.83 10.21 7.16
N ASN A 114 6.82 10.42 6.28
CA ASN A 114 7.31 11.76 5.94
C ASN A 114 6.43 12.50 4.94
N ASN A 115 5.47 11.82 4.31
CA ASN A 115 4.58 12.39 3.29
C ASN A 115 3.13 12.34 3.77
N SER A 116 2.82 12.98 4.91
CA SER A 116 1.44 13.05 5.39
C SER A 116 0.52 13.77 4.41
N ARG A 117 -0.72 13.25 4.24
CA ARG A 117 -1.71 13.81 3.32
C ARG A 117 -2.64 14.78 4.02
N PHE A 118 -3.14 14.39 5.18
CA PHE A 118 -4.19 15.10 5.92
C PHE A 118 -3.66 15.75 7.21
N ASN A 119 -2.43 15.43 7.63
CA ASN A 119 -1.85 15.78 8.93
C ASN A 119 -2.80 15.39 10.07
N ASP A 120 -3.28 14.16 10.01
CA ASP A 120 -4.29 13.65 10.94
C ASP A 120 -3.67 13.40 12.32
N MET A 121 -4.29 14.00 13.33
CA MET A 121 -3.80 14.01 14.71
C MET A 121 -4.22 12.76 15.49
N ASP A 122 -5.10 11.91 14.94
CA ASP A 122 -5.42 10.60 15.52
C ASP A 122 -4.28 9.62 15.26
N HIS A 123 -3.19 9.79 16.02
CA HIS A 123 -1.98 8.98 15.87
C HIS A 123 -2.21 7.50 16.20
N ASP A 124 -3.16 7.18 17.07
CA ASP A 124 -3.53 5.78 17.36
C ASP A 124 -4.08 5.10 16.09
N LEU A 125 -4.93 5.81 15.33
CA LEU A 125 -5.41 5.34 14.05
C LEU A 125 -4.30 5.31 13.00
N VAL A 126 -3.64 6.45 12.75
CA VAL A 126 -2.75 6.59 11.57
C VAL A 126 -1.42 5.88 11.71
N LEU A 127 -0.99 5.53 12.92
CA LEU A 127 0.21 4.73 13.19
C LEU A 127 -0.08 3.28 13.56
N SER A 128 -1.35 2.86 13.53
CA SER A 128 -1.80 1.49 13.89
C SER A 128 -1.03 0.38 13.18
N TYR A 129 -0.67 0.57 11.91
CA TYR A 129 0.18 -0.34 11.15
C TYR A 129 1.67 -0.02 11.29
N TYR A 130 2.02 1.27 11.36
CA TYR A 130 3.40 1.74 11.43
C TYR A 130 4.14 1.13 12.64
N ASP A 131 3.53 1.16 13.83
CA ASP A 131 4.15 0.68 15.06
C ASP A 131 3.94 -0.82 15.31
N ASN A 132 3.17 -1.49 14.47
CA ASN A 132 2.87 -2.91 14.62
C ASN A 132 3.85 -3.81 13.85
N SER A 133 4.76 -4.46 14.59
CA SER A 133 5.75 -5.39 14.01
C SER A 133 5.15 -6.67 13.43
N ASN A 134 3.86 -6.96 13.66
CA ASN A 134 3.19 -8.13 13.10
C ASN A 134 2.79 -7.95 11.64
N TYR A 135 2.90 -6.74 11.08
CA TYR A 135 2.63 -6.45 9.68
C TYR A 135 3.94 -6.15 8.96
N LEU A 136 4.06 -6.67 7.73
CA LEU A 136 5.15 -6.30 6.83
C LEU A 136 4.97 -4.87 6.29
N THR A 137 3.72 -4.46 6.03
CA THR A 137 3.31 -3.13 5.56
C THR A 137 3.22 -2.16 6.73
N ARG A 138 4.36 -1.86 7.35
CA ARG A 138 4.48 -0.90 8.45
C ARG A 138 4.45 0.54 7.93
N PHE A 139 3.33 0.93 7.34
CA PHE A 139 3.13 2.24 6.73
C PHE A 139 2.10 3.03 7.51
N SER A 140 2.23 4.36 7.50
CA SER A 140 1.18 5.22 8.05
C SER A 140 -0.04 5.21 7.15
N LEU A 141 -1.24 5.25 7.74
CA LEU A 141 -2.46 5.42 6.95
C LEU A 141 -2.58 6.83 6.38
N ASP A 142 -2.09 7.84 7.11
CA ASP A 142 -2.04 9.21 6.64
C ASP A 142 -0.83 9.44 5.71
N THR A 143 -0.91 8.87 4.51
CA THR A 143 0.15 8.99 3.50
C THR A 143 -0.39 9.61 2.20
N ASP A 144 0.31 10.61 1.67
CA ASP A 144 0.16 11.07 0.28
C ASP A 144 0.93 10.11 -0.61
N TRP A 145 0.23 9.09 -1.10
CA TRP A 145 0.81 7.99 -1.83
C TRP A 145 1.48 8.41 -3.13
N VAL A 146 1.00 9.49 -3.77
CA VAL A 146 1.66 10.04 -4.97
C VAL A 146 3.04 10.58 -4.62
N LYS A 147 3.15 11.35 -3.53
CA LYS A 147 4.44 11.90 -3.08
C LYS A 147 5.37 10.83 -2.54
N ALA A 148 4.86 9.93 -1.69
CA ALA A 148 5.63 8.81 -1.15
C ALA A 148 6.17 7.90 -2.28
N LEU A 149 5.36 7.60 -3.30
CA LEU A 149 5.80 6.82 -4.46
C LEU A 149 6.85 7.57 -5.28
N ALA A 150 6.69 8.87 -5.47
CA ALA A 150 7.68 9.70 -6.18
C ALA A 150 9.03 9.71 -5.43
N GLU A 151 9.03 9.83 -4.11
CA GLU A 151 10.24 9.75 -3.27
C GLU A 151 10.94 8.39 -3.42
N ILE A 152 10.18 7.29 -3.40
CA ILE A 152 10.73 5.94 -3.58
C ILE A 152 11.26 5.69 -5.00
N ARG A 153 10.72 6.38 -6.00
CA ARG A 153 11.19 6.29 -7.39
C ARG A 153 12.40 7.17 -7.67
N SER A 154 12.56 8.28 -6.93
CA SER A 154 13.66 9.23 -7.15
C SER A 154 15.00 8.73 -6.60
N GLN A 155 15.01 8.00 -5.48
CA GLN A 155 16.26 7.46 -4.94
C GLN A 155 16.55 6.11 -5.64
N ARG A 156 17.49 6.11 -6.58
CA ARG A 156 17.94 4.89 -7.27
C ARG A 156 18.87 4.07 -6.38
#